data_AF-A0A9X1WWL0-F1
#
_entry.id   AF-A0A9X1WWL0-F1
#
_cell.length_a   1.000
_cell.length_b   1.000
_cell.length_c   1.000
_cell.angle_alpha   90.00
_cell.angle_beta   90.00
_cell.angle_gamma   90.00
#
_symmetry.space_group_name_H-M   'P 1'
#
loop_
_entity.id
_entity.type
_entity.pdbx_description
1 polymer ?
#
loop_
_entity_poly.entity_id
_entity_poly.type
_entity_poly.pdbx_seq_one_letter_code
_entity_poly.pdbx_strand_id
1 'polypeptide(L)'
;MNMNYQNQNQNQTQNQSNSAFMQDEDLLYTILSDLKRTVREYTTATTEASCPTVRQMFTQMTNDTLRMQGDLYNLMKQMNMYSTSSPALRQDVDKQIQDARNTQQKCRQFVQQKTSGMGQSAQASQMQASQMQPQQNAQNPYFM
;
A
#
# COMPACT_ATOMS: atom_id res chain seq x y z
N MET A 1 -85.04 -16.74 16.38
CA MET A 1 -83.83 -17.26 17.07
C MET A 1 -83.41 -18.47 16.26
N ASN A 2 -82.28 -18.53 15.56
CA ASN A 2 -80.93 -18.08 15.91
C ASN A 2 -80.20 -17.55 14.68
N MET A 3 -79.42 -16.48 14.91
CA MET A 3 -78.42 -15.92 14.00
C MET A 3 -77.30 -16.92 13.74
N ASN A 4 -76.85 -17.01 12.48
CA ASN A 4 -75.58 -17.63 12.12
C ASN A 4 -74.60 -16.49 11.79
N TYR A 5 -73.77 -16.12 12.75
CA TYR A 5 -72.61 -15.23 12.60
C TYR A 5 -71.36 -16.09 12.71
N GLN A 6 -70.58 -16.20 11.63
CA GLN A 6 -69.14 -16.53 11.58
C GLN A 6 -68.80 -16.90 10.13
N ASN A 7 -67.68 -16.53 9.51
CA ASN A 7 -66.61 -15.61 9.85
C ASN A 7 -65.94 -15.28 8.51
N GLN A 8 -65.78 -14.00 8.20
CA GLN A 8 -65.16 -13.50 6.98
C GLN A 8 -63.65 -13.61 7.14
N ASN A 9 -63.02 -14.57 6.46
CA ASN A 9 -61.57 -14.73 6.51
C ASN A 9 -60.90 -13.62 5.70
N GLN A 10 -60.55 -12.53 6.39
CA GLN A 10 -59.60 -11.51 5.93
C GLN A 10 -58.23 -12.18 5.76
N ASN A 11 -57.86 -12.50 4.53
CA ASN A 11 -56.46 -12.78 4.18
C ASN A 11 -55.73 -11.44 4.05
N GLN A 12 -55.35 -10.88 5.19
CA GLN A 12 -54.44 -9.73 5.29
C GLN A 12 -53.08 -10.27 5.73
N THR A 13 -52.39 -10.95 4.82
CA THR A 13 -51.03 -11.45 5.04
C THR A 13 -50.04 -10.32 4.79
N GLN A 14 -49.86 -9.48 5.82
CA GLN A 14 -48.58 -9.19 6.45
C GLN A 14 -47.34 -9.31 5.53
N ASN A 15 -47.08 -8.27 4.71
CA ASN A 15 -45.77 -8.05 4.11
C ASN A 15 -44.91 -7.27 5.13
N GLN A 16 -44.49 -8.01 6.16
CA GLN A 16 -43.69 -7.51 7.26
C GLN A 16 -42.22 -7.43 6.81
N SER A 17 -41.73 -6.20 6.72
CA SER A 17 -40.34 -5.87 7.00
C SER A 17 -39.28 -6.43 6.05
N ASN A 18 -39.37 -6.12 4.75
CA ASN A 18 -38.13 -5.85 4.02
C ASN A 18 -37.62 -4.51 4.56
N SER A 19 -36.79 -4.55 5.60
CA SER A 19 -35.93 -3.43 5.97
C SER A 19 -35.38 -2.82 4.70
N ALA A 20 -35.56 -1.51 4.53
CA ALA A 20 -35.02 -0.72 3.41
C ALA A 20 -33.49 -0.68 3.47
N PHE A 21 -32.89 -1.86 3.32
CA PHE A 21 -31.47 -2.09 3.20
C PHE A 21 -31.12 -1.91 1.73
N MET A 22 -29.96 -1.32 1.48
CA MET A 22 -29.48 -1.01 0.12
C MET A 22 -29.44 -2.28 -0.73
N GLN A 23 -29.70 -2.16 -2.04
CA GLN A 23 -29.54 -3.28 -2.96
C GLN A 23 -28.08 -3.74 -2.98
N ASP A 24 -27.85 -5.03 -3.24
CA ASP A 24 -26.51 -5.62 -3.24
C ASP A 24 -25.54 -4.87 -4.17
N GLU A 25 -25.99 -4.47 -5.36
CA GLU A 25 -25.18 -3.70 -6.30
C GLU A 25 -24.73 -2.36 -5.70
N ASP A 26 -25.66 -1.57 -5.15
CA ASP A 26 -25.36 -0.30 -4.49
C ASP A 26 -24.41 -0.49 -3.30
N LEU A 27 -24.61 -1.56 -2.53
CA LEU A 27 -23.77 -1.90 -1.37
C LEU A 27 -22.33 -2.18 -1.82
N LEU A 28 -22.17 -3.01 -2.84
CA LEU A 28 -20.86 -3.34 -3.41
C LEU A 28 -20.18 -2.10 -3.99
N TYR A 29 -20.92 -1.20 -4.65
CA TYR A 29 -20.38 0.09 -5.11
C TYR A 29 -19.96 1.03 -3.98
N THR A 30 -20.70 1.03 -2.88
CA THR A 30 -20.36 1.82 -1.69
C THR A 30 -19.08 1.29 -1.05
N ILE A 31 -18.97 -0.02 -0.86
CA ILE A 31 -17.74 -0.66 -0.35
C ILE A 31 -16.57 -0.38 -1.31
N LEU A 32 -16.77 -0.55 -2.62
CA LEU A 32 -15.72 -0.29 -3.60
C LEU A 32 -15.24 1.17 -3.57
N SER A 33 -16.17 2.10 -3.42
CA SER A 33 -15.87 3.53 -3.32
C SER A 33 -15.09 3.86 -2.04
N ASP A 34 -15.45 3.24 -0.93
CA ASP A 34 -14.73 3.37 0.34
C ASP A 34 -13.32 2.78 0.27
N LEU A 35 -13.14 1.60 -0.33
CA LEU A 35 -11.82 1.01 -0.56
C LEU A 35 -10.94 1.93 -1.42
N LYS A 36 -11.49 2.51 -2.50
CA LYS A 36 -10.77 3.47 -3.36
C LYS A 36 -10.34 4.73 -2.60
N ARG A 37 -11.21 5.24 -1.72
CA ARG A 37 -10.90 6.40 -0.87
C ARG A 37 -9.80 6.05 0.14
N THR A 38 -9.96 4.94 0.86
CA THR A 38 -9.04 4.46 1.89
C THR A 38 -7.64 4.22 1.35
N VAL A 39 -7.50 3.60 0.17
CA VAL A 39 -6.19 3.43 -0.50
C VAL A 39 -5.50 4.76 -0.75
N ARG A 40 -6.24 5.80 -1.20
CA ARG A 40 -5.66 7.14 -1.44
C ARG A 40 -5.16 7.75 -0.15
N GLU A 41 -5.94 7.66 0.92
CA GLU A 41 -5.56 8.19 2.24
C GLU A 41 -4.30 7.49 2.80
N TYR A 42 -4.23 6.15 2.72
CA TYR A 42 -3.04 5.41 3.16
C TYR A 42 -1.81 5.66 2.28
N THR A 43 -2.01 5.91 0.99
CA THR A 43 -0.91 6.31 0.10
C THR A 43 -0.37 7.67 0.50
N THR A 44 -1.23 8.66 0.73
CA THR A 44 -0.82 9.98 1.26
C THR A 44 -0.06 9.83 2.57
N ALA A 45 -0.62 9.08 3.52
CA ALA A 45 0.01 8.84 4.81
C ALA A 45 1.36 8.13 4.69
N THR A 46 1.52 7.19 3.74
CA THR A 46 2.80 6.55 3.41
C THR A 46 3.83 7.58 2.94
N THR A 47 3.42 8.49 2.04
CA THR A 47 4.33 9.49 1.47
C THR A 47 4.70 10.60 2.45
N GLU A 48 3.82 10.93 3.39
CA GLU A 48 4.02 12.02 4.36
C GLU A 48 4.61 11.55 5.70
N ALA A 49 4.58 10.25 6.01
CA ALA A 49 5.12 9.72 7.25
C ALA A 49 6.64 9.92 7.37
N SER A 50 7.05 10.68 8.40
CA SER A 50 8.46 10.89 8.76
C SER A 50 9.06 9.68 9.49
N CYS A 51 8.26 8.97 10.29
CA CYS A 51 8.70 7.77 11.02
C CYS A 51 8.72 6.54 10.09
N PRO A 52 9.85 5.82 9.96
CA PRO A 52 9.95 4.63 9.11
C PRO A 52 8.94 3.54 9.46
N THR A 53 8.68 3.30 10.74
CA THR A 53 7.72 2.30 11.20
C THR A 53 6.29 2.64 10.77
N VAL A 54 5.89 3.91 10.91
CA VAL A 54 4.56 4.38 10.51
C VAL A 54 4.41 4.31 8.98
N ARG A 55 5.46 4.69 8.24
CA ARG A 55 5.49 4.55 6.78
C ARG A 55 5.31 3.10 6.34
N GLN A 56 6.01 2.16 6.99
CA GLN A 56 5.89 0.74 6.69
C GLN A 56 4.48 0.21 6.99
N MET A 57 3.89 0.63 8.10
CA MET A 57 2.50 0.29 8.46
C MET A 57 1.51 0.76 7.38
N PHE A 58 1.56 2.03 6.97
CA PHE A 58 0.67 2.52 5.90
C PHE A 58 0.97 1.86 4.55
N THR A 59 2.21 1.48 4.27
CA THR A 59 2.57 0.71 3.06
C THR A 59 1.88 -0.65 3.06
N GLN A 60 1.87 -1.35 4.21
CA GLN A 60 1.17 -2.63 4.34
C GLN A 60 -0.34 -2.47 4.17
N MET A 61 -0.93 -1.52 4.89
CA MET A 61 -2.37 -1.23 4.79
C MET A 61 -2.78 -0.88 3.35
N THR A 62 -1.98 -0.07 2.65
CA THR A 62 -2.21 0.26 1.23
C THR A 62 -2.25 -1.00 0.36
N ASN A 63 -1.27 -1.90 0.51
CA ASN A 63 -1.20 -3.13 -0.27
C ASN A 63 -2.37 -4.08 0.04
N ASP A 64 -2.76 -4.20 1.31
CA ASP A 64 -3.86 -5.06 1.72
C ASP A 64 -5.20 -4.52 1.23
N THR A 65 -5.43 -3.21 1.30
CA THR A 65 -6.65 -2.60 0.73
C THR A 65 -6.71 -2.73 -0.79
N LEU A 66 -5.58 -2.62 -1.50
CA LEU A 66 -5.52 -2.87 -2.94
C LEU A 66 -5.89 -4.32 -3.31
N ARG A 67 -5.47 -5.31 -2.52
CA ARG A 67 -5.87 -6.71 -2.73
C ARG A 67 -7.37 -6.90 -2.56
N MET A 68 -7.94 -6.40 -1.44
CA MET A 68 -9.39 -6.45 -1.20
C MET A 68 -10.19 -5.76 -2.31
N GLN A 69 -9.71 -4.62 -2.81
CA GLN A 69 -10.33 -3.91 -3.92
C GLN A 69 -10.32 -4.75 -5.20
N GLY A 70 -9.24 -5.49 -5.47
CA GLY A 70 -9.14 -6.41 -6.61
C GLY A 70 -10.08 -7.61 -6.50
N ASP A 71 -10.19 -8.20 -5.31
CA ASP A 71 -11.11 -9.32 -5.05
C ASP A 71 -12.57 -8.89 -5.23
N LEU A 72 -12.94 -7.74 -4.66
CA LEU A 72 -14.28 -7.17 -4.82
C LEU A 72 -14.58 -6.85 -6.29
N TYR A 73 -13.63 -6.29 -7.01
CA TYR A 73 -13.78 -6.01 -8.44
C TYR A 73 -14.06 -7.29 -9.24
N ASN A 74 -13.33 -8.37 -8.98
CA ASN A 74 -13.52 -9.65 -9.66
C ASN A 74 -14.90 -10.24 -9.34
N LEU A 75 -15.35 -10.14 -8.09
CA LEU A 75 -16.69 -10.56 -7.66
C LEU A 75 -17.78 -9.77 -8.40
N MET A 76 -17.73 -8.43 -8.35
CA MET A 76 -18.72 -7.58 -9.01
C MET A 76 -18.77 -7.83 -10.52
N LYS A 77 -17.62 -8.08 -11.15
CA LYS A 77 -17.53 -8.46 -12.57
C LYS A 77 -18.21 -9.80 -12.85
N GLN A 78 -18.00 -10.82 -12.01
CA GLN A 78 -18.65 -12.13 -12.16
C GLN A 78 -20.17 -12.03 -12.02
N MET A 79 -20.64 -11.14 -11.14
CA MET A 79 -22.07 -10.88 -10.93
C MET A 79 -22.69 -9.97 -12.00
N ASN A 80 -21.90 -9.52 -12.98
CA ASN A 80 -22.32 -8.54 -13.99
C ASN A 80 -22.83 -7.20 -13.39
N MET A 81 -22.32 -6.84 -12.21
CA MET A 81 -22.65 -5.64 -11.45
C MET A 81 -21.58 -4.55 -11.58
N TYR A 82 -20.61 -4.72 -12.49
CA TYR A 82 -19.54 -3.75 -12.70
C TYR A 82 -19.40 -3.33 -14.16
N SER A 83 -19.55 -2.03 -14.40
CA SER A 83 -19.24 -1.40 -15.67
C SER A 83 -17.76 -0.99 -15.70
N THR A 84 -16.96 -1.64 -16.55
CA THR A 84 -15.57 -1.26 -16.77
C THR A 84 -15.48 -0.10 -17.74
N SER A 85 -14.59 0.85 -17.48
CA SER A 85 -14.21 1.85 -18.47
C SER A 85 -13.72 1.20 -19.77
N SER A 86 -13.82 1.94 -20.88
CA SER A 86 -13.31 1.49 -22.17
C SER A 86 -11.85 1.04 -22.07
N PRO A 87 -11.45 -0.06 -22.74
CA PRO A 87 -10.05 -0.48 -22.76
C PRO A 87 -9.14 0.65 -23.22
N ALA A 88 -8.02 0.83 -22.54
CA ALA A 88 -6.99 1.76 -22.98
C ALA A 88 -6.26 1.22 -24.23
N LEU A 89 -5.83 2.12 -25.12
CA LEU A 89 -4.99 1.72 -26.25
C LEU A 89 -3.67 1.19 -25.71
N ARG A 90 -3.24 0.02 -26.19
CA ARG A 90 -2.01 -0.62 -25.73
C ARG A 90 -0.78 0.28 -25.89
N GLN A 91 -0.72 1.04 -26.99
CA GLN A 91 0.32 2.02 -27.24
C GLN A 91 0.40 3.11 -26.16
N ASP A 92 -0.74 3.58 -25.63
CA ASP A 92 -0.77 4.59 -24.57
C ASP A 92 -0.26 4.01 -23.25
N VAL A 93 -0.66 2.77 -22.94
CA VAL A 93 -0.17 2.03 -21.75
C VAL A 93 1.34 1.83 -21.85
N ASP A 94 1.83 1.36 -22.99
CA ASP A 94 3.26 1.11 -23.24
C ASP A 94 4.08 2.42 -23.11
N LYS A 95 3.56 3.53 -23.64
CA LYS A 95 4.18 4.85 -23.50
C LYS A 95 4.30 5.26 -22.04
N GLN A 96 3.23 5.14 -21.25
CA GLN A 96 3.26 5.48 -19.82
C GLN A 96 4.24 4.59 -19.04
N ILE A 97 4.32 3.29 -19.36
CA ILE A 97 5.29 2.38 -18.75
C ILE A 97 6.72 2.81 -19.07
N GLN A 98 7.00 3.18 -20.32
CA GLN A 98 8.32 3.64 -20.73
C GLN A 98 8.70 4.95 -20.03
N ASP A 99 7.80 5.92 -19.97
CA ASP A 99 8.00 7.19 -19.28
C ASP A 99 8.24 7.00 -17.77
N ALA A 100 7.49 6.11 -17.12
CA ALA A 100 7.68 5.76 -15.73
C ALA A 100 9.05 5.12 -15.46
N ARG A 101 9.49 4.19 -16.33
CA ARG A 101 10.82 3.54 -16.23
C ARG A 101 11.96 4.56 -16.40
N ASN A 102 11.85 5.44 -17.39
CA ASN A 102 12.82 6.51 -17.62
C ASN A 102 12.92 7.44 -16.41
N THR A 103 11.77 7.81 -15.84
CA THR A 103 11.69 8.65 -14.64
C THR A 103 12.35 7.97 -13.45
N GLN A 104 12.09 6.68 -13.25
CA GLN A 104 12.70 5.89 -12.17
C GLN A 104 14.23 5.85 -12.31
N GLN A 105 14.75 5.63 -13.51
CA GLN A 105 16.21 5.61 -13.77
C GLN A 105 16.85 6.97 -13.46
N LYS A 106 16.26 8.06 -13.96
CA LYS A 106 16.73 9.43 -13.69
C LYS A 106 16.73 9.74 -12.18
N CYS A 107 15.67 9.34 -11.48
CA CYS A 107 15.56 9.54 -10.04
C CYS A 107 16.67 8.79 -9.29
N ARG A 108 16.95 7.52 -9.64
CA ARG A 108 18.04 6.75 -9.05
C ARG A 108 19.40 7.40 -9.28
N GLN A 109 19.69 7.86 -10.50
CA GLN A 109 20.94 8.57 -10.81
C GLN A 109 21.08 9.87 -10.02
N PHE A 110 20.00 10.65 -9.92
CA PHE A 110 19.97 11.89 -9.14
C PHE A 110 20.29 11.65 -7.67
N VAL A 111 19.64 10.65 -7.05
CA VAL A 111 19.90 10.28 -5.65
C VAL A 111 21.36 9.85 -5.47
N GLN A 112 21.87 8.97 -6.33
CA GLN A 112 23.27 8.52 -6.28
C GLN A 112 24.25 9.69 -6.40
N GLN A 113 24.02 10.62 -7.33
CA GLN A 113 24.87 11.80 -7.51
C GLN A 113 24.90 12.69 -6.26
N LYS A 114 23.75 12.92 -5.63
CA LYS A 114 23.65 13.75 -4.42
C LYS A 114 24.23 13.06 -3.18
N THR A 115 24.01 11.76 -3.02
CA THR A 115 24.50 11.01 -1.86
C THR A 115 26.01 10.74 -1.93
N SER A 116 26.58 10.52 -3.12
CA SER A 116 28.02 10.25 -3.29
C SER A 116 28.92 11.41 -2.85
N GLY A 117 28.43 12.65 -2.93
CA GLY A 117 29.15 13.84 -2.45
C GLY A 117 29.07 14.08 -0.94
N MET A 118 28.17 13.37 -0.23
CA MET A 118 27.92 13.59 1.20
C MET A 118 28.69 12.62 2.12
N GLY A 119 29.27 11.55 1.55
CA GLY A 119 29.97 10.49 2.29
C GLY A 119 31.48 10.69 2.50
N GLN A 120 32.10 11.72 1.90
CA GLN A 120 33.56 11.90 1.98
C GLN A 120 34.06 12.71 3.18
N SER A 121 33.20 13.42 3.93
CA SER A 121 33.63 14.28 5.03
C SER A 121 33.55 13.64 6.43
N ALA A 122 33.07 12.40 6.57
CA ALA A 122 32.91 11.76 7.88
C ALA A 122 33.92 10.63 8.18
N GLN A 123 34.80 10.27 7.24
CA GLN A 123 35.72 9.13 7.39
C GLN A 123 37.20 9.52 7.14
N ALA A 124 37.60 10.71 7.58
CA ALA A 124 38.99 11.18 7.51
C ALA A 124 39.62 11.45 8.90
N SER A 125 39.00 11.01 9.99
CA SER A 125 39.41 11.39 11.36
C SER A 125 39.85 10.23 12.26
N GLN A 126 40.18 9.04 11.73
CA GLN A 126 40.52 7.90 12.61
C GLN A 126 41.49 6.85 12.04
N MET A 127 42.47 7.28 11.22
CA MET A 127 43.61 6.44 10.82
C MET A 127 44.93 7.21 10.94
N GLN A 128 45.31 7.63 12.15
CA GLN A 128 46.68 8.11 12.39
C GLN A 128 47.09 7.98 13.86
N ALA A 129 47.20 6.74 14.37
CA ALA A 129 47.82 6.49 15.67
C ALA A 129 48.31 5.05 15.82
N SER A 130 49.24 4.61 14.96
CA SER A 130 49.99 3.37 15.25
C SER A 130 51.16 3.19 14.27
N GLN A 131 52.21 4.01 14.39
CA GLN A 131 53.58 3.63 14.02
C GLN A 131 54.58 4.50 14.79
N MET A 132 55.21 3.92 15.82
CA MET A 132 56.54 4.38 16.25
C MET A 132 57.29 3.18 16.88
N GLN A 133 58.30 2.72 16.14
CA GLN A 133 59.28 1.70 16.55
C GLN A 133 60.17 2.20 17.67
N PRO A 134 60.64 1.30 18.56
CA PRO A 134 61.92 1.49 19.24
C PRO A 134 63.05 0.67 18.60
N GLN A 135 64.19 1.32 18.63
CA GLN A 135 65.50 1.03 18.08
C GLN A 135 66.17 -0.19 18.72
N GLN A 136 66.73 -1.06 17.88
CA GLN A 136 67.69 -2.10 18.27
C GLN A 136 68.98 -1.47 18.81
N ASN A 137 69.46 -1.92 19.98
CA ASN A 137 70.90 -1.99 20.19
C ASN A 137 71.32 -2.97 21.33
N ALA A 138 72.28 -3.82 20.95
CA ALA A 138 73.38 -4.40 21.74
C ALA A 138 73.17 -5.40 22.91
N GLN A 139 73.79 -6.58 22.68
CA GLN A 139 74.64 -7.36 23.59
C GLN A 139 74.04 -8.37 24.61
N ASN A 140 74.25 -9.66 24.30
CA ASN A 140 74.55 -10.83 25.16
C ASN A 140 75.36 -10.49 26.45
N PRO A 141 75.53 -11.39 27.48
CA PRO A 141 75.35 -12.86 27.49
C PRO A 141 74.76 -13.51 28.79
N TYR A 142 74.36 -14.79 28.64
CA TYR A 142 74.58 -15.97 29.53
C TYR A 142 74.93 -15.77 31.03
N PHE A 143 74.13 -16.35 31.94
CA PHE A 143 74.57 -17.31 33.00
C PHE A 143 73.37 -17.90 33.78
N MET A 144 73.46 -19.24 33.99
CA MET A 144 72.84 -20.15 34.98
C MET A 144 71.37 -20.00 35.39
#